data_AF-A0A0U4EVY2-F1
#
_entry.id   AF-A0A0U4EVY2-F1
#
_cell.length_a   1.000
_cell.length_b   1.000
_cell.length_c   1.000
_cell.angle_alpha   90.00
_cell.angle_beta   90.00
_cell.angle_gamma   90.00
#
_symmetry.space_group_name_H-M   'P 1'
#
loop_
_entity.id
_entity.type
_entity.pdbx_description
1 polymer ?
#
loop_
_entity_poly.entity_id
_entity_poly.type
_entity_poly.pdbx_seq_one_letter_code
_entity_poly.pdbx_strand_id
1 'polypeptide(L)' 'MKNKTRIRITLGMALYVLLCIFDYMLYGTVNWASNVLEAIVGMVIMWFIVEFVPNHIEK' A
#
# COMPACT_ATOMS: atom_id res chain seq x y z
N MET A 1 -4.18 0.60 -20.43
CA MET A 1 -4.85 0.63 -19.09
C MET A 1 -4.67 -0.68 -18.31
N LYS A 2 -4.86 -1.85 -18.94
CA LYS A 2 -4.75 -3.19 -18.28
C LYS A 2 -3.45 -3.42 -17.49
N ASN A 3 -2.31 -2.96 -18.01
CA ASN A 3 -1.01 -3.13 -17.33
C ASN A 3 -0.85 -2.23 -16.09
N LYS A 4 -1.36 -0.99 -16.13
CA LYS A 4 -1.28 -0.07 -14.98
C LYS A 4 -2.09 -0.60 -13.80
N THR A 5 -3.31 -1.09 -14.05
CA THR A 5 -4.14 -1.71 -13.01
C THR A 5 -3.48 -2.96 -12.43
N ARG A 6 -2.91 -3.82 -13.30
CA ARG A 6 -2.18 -5.02 -12.85
C ARG A 6 -0.99 -4.68 -11.95
N ILE A 7 -0.18 -3.67 -12.32
CA ILE A 7 0.95 -3.20 -11.51
C ILE A 7 0.47 -2.70 -10.15
N ARG A 8 -0.59 -1.88 -10.09
CA ARG A 8 -1.16 -1.37 -8.83
C ARG A 8 -1.62 -2.50 -7.90
N ILE A 9 -2.28 -3.51 -8.46
CA ILE A 9 -2.73 -4.69 -7.71
C ILE A 9 -1.54 -5.49 -7.19
N THR A 10 -0.52 -5.73 -8.02
CA THR A 10 0.70 -6.43 -7.60
C THR A 10 1.43 -5.67 -6.48
N LEU A 11 1.53 -4.35 -6.57
CA LEU A 11 2.12 -3.52 -5.51
C LEU A 11 1.33 -3.59 -4.20
N GLY A 12 -0.01 -3.53 -4.28
CA GLY A 12 -0.87 -3.68 -3.09
C GLY A 12 -0.69 -5.05 -2.41
N MET A 13 -0.61 -6.13 -3.20
CA MET A 13 -0.32 -7.46 -2.66
C MET A 13 1.08 -7.54 -2.03
N ALA A 14 2.10 -6.95 -2.67
CA ALA A 14 3.45 -6.93 -2.12
C ALA A 14 3.52 -6.15 -0.79
N LEU A 15 2.84 -5.00 -0.71
CA LEU A 15 2.75 -4.21 0.52
C LEU A 15 2.07 -5.00 1.64
N TYR A 16 0.95 -5.66 1.34
CA TYR A 16 0.25 -6.50 2.30
C TYR A 16 1.13 -7.63 2.86
N VAL A 17 1.84 -8.35 1.99
CA VAL A 17 2.76 -9.41 2.41
C VAL A 17 3.87 -8.85 3.29
N LEU A 18 4.42 -7.69 2.93
CA LEU A 18 5.46 -7.01 3.72
C LEU A 18 4.96 -6.65 5.13
N LEU A 19 3.74 -6.10 5.25
CA LEU A 19 3.13 -5.78 6.53
C LEU A 19 2.95 -7.03 7.38
N CYS A 20 2.44 -8.13 6.81
CA CYS A 20 2.33 -9.41 7.53
C CYS A 20 3.68 -9.96 8.01
N ILE A 21 4.76 -9.79 7.22
CA ILE A 21 6.10 -10.18 7.64
C ILE A 21 6.56 -9.34 8.83
N PHE A 22 6.38 -8.02 8.77
CA PHE A 22 6.73 -7.13 9.88
C PHE A 22 5.93 -7.43 11.15
N ASP A 23 4.63 -7.64 11.01
CA ASP A 23 3.74 -7.99 12.12
C ASP A 23 4.20 -9.27 12.81
N TYR A 24 4.54 -10.30 12.01
CA TYR A 24 5.11 -11.54 12.54
C TYR A 24 6.45 -11.34 13.24
N MET A 25 7.35 -10.53 12.66
CA MET A 25 8.67 -10.25 13.25
C MET A 25 8.58 -9.49 14.57
N LEU A 26 7.61 -8.58 14.72
CA LEU A 26 7.48 -7.70 15.88
C LEU A 26 6.64 -8.32 17.01
N TYR A 27 5.57 -9.05 16.67
CA TYR A 27 4.59 -9.55 17.63
C TYR A 27 4.53 -11.08 17.71
N GLY A 28 5.24 -11.80 16.83
CA GLY A 28 5.22 -13.27 16.78
C GLY A 28 3.91 -13.87 16.25
N THR A 29 3.02 -13.03 15.72
CA THR A 29 1.70 -13.41 15.19
C THR A 29 1.35 -12.51 14.01
N VAL A 30 0.37 -12.94 13.20
CA VAL A 30 -0.11 -12.17 12.04
C VAL A 30 -1.57 -11.79 12.25
N ASN A 31 -1.82 -10.50 12.41
CA ASN A 31 -3.14 -9.89 12.37
C ASN A 31 -3.53 -9.56 10.92
N TRP A 32 -4.02 -10.59 10.23
CA TRP A 32 -4.43 -10.51 8.83
C TRP A 32 -5.38 -9.34 8.52
N ALA A 33 -6.36 -9.10 9.39
CA ALA A 33 -7.37 -8.06 9.17
C ALA A 33 -6.76 -6.64 9.25
N SER A 34 -5.90 -6.38 10.25
CA SER A 34 -5.20 -5.10 10.37
C SER A 34 -4.27 -4.87 9.18
N ASN A 35 -3.50 -5.88 8.79
CA ASN A 35 -2.55 -5.76 7.67
C ASN A 35 -3.26 -5.49 6.33
N VAL A 36 -4.43 -6.09 6.08
CA VAL A 36 -5.25 -5.75 4.90
C VAL A 36 -5.71 -4.30 4.94
N LEU A 37 -6.22 -3.84 6.09
CA LEU A 37 -6.70 -2.47 6.25
C LEU A 37 -5.57 -1.45 6.06
N GLU A 38 -4.41 -1.68 6.67
CA GLU A 38 -3.22 -0.85 6.55
C GLU A 38 -2.69 -0.81 5.11
N ALA A 39 -2.69 -1.93 4.40
CA ALA A 39 -2.30 -1.96 2.99
C ALA A 39 -3.26 -1.13 2.12
N ILE A 40 -4.57 -1.21 2.34
CA ILE A 40 -5.56 -0.42 1.61
C ILE A 40 -5.37 1.07 1.89
N VAL A 41 -5.26 1.45 3.17
CA VAL A 41 -5.07 2.85 3.58
C VAL A 41 -3.76 3.41 3.02
N GLY A 42 -2.66 2.66 3.13
CA GLY A 42 -1.37 3.05 2.58
C GLY A 42 -1.41 3.26 1.07
N MET A 43 -2.10 2.39 0.33
CA MET A 43 -2.30 2.54 -1.12
C MET A 43 -3.12 3.78 -1.47
N VAL A 44 -4.17 4.10 -0.70
CA VAL A 44 -4.97 5.33 -0.89
C VAL A 44 -4.13 6.57 -0.60
N ILE A 45 -3.38 6.61 0.49
CA ILE A 45 -2.50 7.74 0.83
C ILE A 45 -1.45 7.96 -0.25
N MET A 46 -0.78 6.89 -0.71
CA MET A 46 0.19 6.98 -1.80
C MET A 46 -0.43 7.50 -3.09
N TRP A 47 -1.67 7.10 -3.40
CA TRP A 47 -2.39 7.61 -4.55
C TRP A 47 -2.66 9.12 -4.43
N PHE A 48 -3.12 9.57 -3.26
CA PHE A 48 -3.28 11.01 -2.97
C PHE A 48 -1.96 11.76 -3.11
N ILE A 49 -0.86 11.26 -2.56
CA ILE A 49 0.46 11.91 -2.67
C ILE A 49 0.85 12.04 -4.14
N VAL A 50 0.76 10.96 -4.92
CA VAL A 50 1.16 10.96 -6.34
C VAL A 50 0.29 11.87 -7.19
N GLU A 51 -1.01 12.01 -6.90
CA GLU A 51 -1.89 12.88 -7.69
C GLU A 51 -1.88 14.34 -7.26
N PHE A 52 -1.75 14.63 -5.97
CA PHE A 52 -1.88 15.99 -5.45
C PHE A 52 -0.54 16.72 -5.30
N VAL A 53 0.54 16.02 -4.93
CA VAL A 53 1.84 16.68 -4.71
C VAL A 53 2.45 17.30 -5.98
N PRO A 54 2.45 16.64 -7.16
CA PRO A 54 3.04 17.24 -8.36
C PRO A 54 2.31 18.53 -8.80
N ASN A 55 0.99 18.56 -8.63
CA ASN A 55 0.14 19.70 -9.00
C ASN A 55 0.40 20.97 -8.16
N HIS A 56 1.10 20.87 -7.03
CA HIS A 56 1.43 22.00 -6.16
C HIS A 56 2.90 22.44 -6.24
N ILE A 57 3.78 21.65 -6.86
CA ILE A 57 5.21 21.98 -6.98
C ILE A 57 5.52 22.68 -8.32
N GLU A 58 4.68 22.47 -9.36
CA GLU A 58 4.85 23.12 -10.67
C GLU A 58 4.14 24.49 -10.81
N LYS A 59 3.75 25.15 -9.71
CA LYS A 59 3.21 26.52 -9.72
C LYS A 59 4.16 27.53 -9.13
#